data_AF-A0AAE0JXR0-F1
#
_entry.id   AF-A0AAE0JXR0-F1
#
_cell.length_a   1.000
_cell.length_b   1.000
_cell.length_c   1.000
_cell.angle_alpha   90.00
_cell.angle_beta   90.00
_cell.angle_gamma   90.00
#
_symmetry.space_group_name_H-M   'P 1'
#
loop_
_entity.id
_entity.type
_entity.pdbx_description
1 polymer ?
#
loop_
_entity_poly.entity_id
_entity_poly.type
_entity_poly.pdbx_seq_one_letter_code
_entity_poly.pdbx_strand_id
1 'polypeptide(L)'
;MAATGAVVESWMYFLKKDPKYDVERIYELRRQKPTAEVPRTNMLLEKVEGVQIHDVRGQECSFSTTGFFLLDMDTKLAAEDFNERNKVVGTFLPQLADAIKAKLNASRVLLFTFDQVLLDEVK
;
A
#
# COMPACT_ATOMS: atom_id res chain seq x y z
N MET A 1 1.91 -27.57 -5.51
CA MET A 1 1.97 -27.96 -4.09
C MET A 1 1.95 -26.67 -3.29
N ALA A 2 0.77 -26.24 -2.83
CA ALA A 2 0.62 -24.98 -2.09
C ALA A 2 1.35 -25.11 -0.75
N ALA A 3 2.31 -24.23 -0.47
CA ALA A 3 2.88 -24.14 0.86
C ALA A 3 1.75 -23.75 1.81
N THR A 4 1.40 -24.63 2.75
CA THR A 4 0.61 -24.30 3.92
C THR A 4 1.47 -23.36 4.78
N GLY A 5 1.48 -22.07 4.43
CA GLY A 5 2.19 -21.05 5.18
C GLY A 5 1.67 -20.99 6.61
N ALA A 6 2.57 -20.83 7.57
CA ALA A 6 2.18 -20.66 8.97
C ALA A 6 1.27 -19.44 9.10
N VAL A 7 0.06 -19.65 9.62
CA VAL A 7 -0.84 -18.55 9.97
C VAL A 7 -0.31 -17.90 11.24
N VAL A 8 -0.05 -16.60 11.18
CA VAL A 8 0.40 -15.83 12.35
C VAL A 8 -0.81 -15.10 12.91
N GLU A 9 -1.06 -15.26 14.21
CA GLU A 9 -2.07 -14.48 14.92
C GLU A 9 -1.47 -13.18 15.45
N SER A 10 -2.23 -12.09 15.33
CA SER A 10 -1.84 -10.77 15.81
C SER A 10 -3.07 -9.97 16.23
N TRP A 11 -2.87 -8.68 16.50
CA TRP A 11 -3.92 -7.72 16.79
C TRP A 11 -3.72 -6.45 15.98
N MET A 12 -4.81 -5.74 15.67
CA MET A 12 -4.76 -4.48 14.93
C MET A 12 -5.90 -3.56 15.34
N TYR A 13 -5.72 -2.26 15.17
CA TYR A 13 -6.78 -1.28 15.36
C TYR A 13 -7.59 -1.13 14.07
N PHE A 14 -8.90 -1.31 14.17
CA PHE A 14 -9.84 -1.07 13.08
C PHE A 14 -10.75 0.11 13.41
N LEU A 15 -11.30 0.74 12.38
CA LEU A 15 -12.33 1.74 12.55
C LEU A 15 -13.55 1.11 13.21
N LYS A 16 -13.91 1.61 14.39
CA LYS A 16 -15.12 1.18 15.11
C LYS A 16 -16.35 1.55 14.29
N LYS A 17 -17.30 0.62 14.16
CA LYS A 17 -18.63 0.94 13.62
C LYS A 17 -19.38 1.81 14.62
N ASP A 18 -19.52 3.10 14.32
CA ASP A 18 -20.19 4.08 15.16
C ASP A 18 -21.26 4.82 14.33
N PRO A 19 -22.52 4.91 14.78
CA PRO A 19 -23.60 5.60 14.06
C PRO A 19 -23.30 7.06 13.71
N LYS A 20 -22.38 7.71 14.41
CA LYS A 20 -21.99 9.09 14.08
C LYS A 20 -21.42 9.20 12.66
N TYR A 21 -20.84 8.12 12.12
CA TYR A 21 -20.26 8.12 10.77
C TYR A 21 -21.29 8.14 9.64
N ASP A 22 -22.58 7.96 9.97
CA ASP A 22 -23.67 8.12 9.00
C ASP A 22 -23.99 9.60 8.75
N VAL A 23 -23.69 10.47 9.71
CA VAL A 23 -23.97 11.92 9.65
C VAL A 23 -22.70 12.76 9.53
N GLU A 24 -21.56 12.24 9.99
CA GLU A 24 -20.27 12.95 10.01
C GLU A 24 -19.20 12.16 9.27
N ARG A 25 -18.53 12.81 8.32
CA ARG A 25 -17.41 12.17 7.60
C ARG A 25 -16.21 11.99 8.53
N ILE A 26 -15.58 10.84 8.39
CA ILE A 26 -14.34 10.54 9.10
C ILE A 26 -13.22 11.45 8.59
N TYR A 27 -12.42 12.00 9.52
CA TYR A 27 -11.31 12.88 9.18
C TYR A 27 -10.09 12.69 10.09
N GLU A 28 -8.91 13.05 9.58
CA GLU A 28 -7.67 13.24 10.34
C GLU A 28 -7.01 14.56 9.93
N LEU A 29 -6.85 15.49 10.88
CA LEU A 29 -6.16 16.76 10.68
C LEU A 29 -4.67 16.55 10.94
N ARG A 30 -3.87 16.61 9.86
CA ARG A 30 -2.42 16.41 9.94
C ARG A 30 -1.62 17.67 10.23
N ARG A 31 -2.12 18.85 9.83
CA ARG A 31 -1.37 20.12 9.89
C ARG A 31 -1.99 21.18 10.80
N GLN A 32 -3.26 21.04 11.17
CA GLN A 32 -3.94 21.98 12.06
C GLN A 32 -3.72 21.61 13.52
N LYS A 33 -3.56 22.63 14.36
CA LYS A 33 -3.55 22.43 15.81
C LYS A 33 -4.98 22.08 16.27
N PRO A 34 -5.17 20.99 17.00
CA PRO A 34 -6.49 20.63 17.51
C PRO A 34 -7.05 21.70 18.44
N THR A 35 -8.36 21.92 18.40
CA THR A 35 -9.09 22.74 19.37
C THR A 35 -10.04 21.85 20.18
N ALA A 36 -10.66 22.42 21.22
CA ALA A 36 -11.68 21.70 22.00
C ALA A 36 -12.91 21.33 21.16
N GLU A 37 -13.26 22.17 20.19
CA GLU A 37 -14.42 21.99 19.29
C GLU A 37 -14.09 21.11 18.08
N VAL A 38 -12.85 21.18 17.59
CA VAL A 38 -12.39 20.43 16.43
C VAL A 38 -11.18 19.59 16.85
N PRO A 39 -11.41 18.34 17.30
CA PRO A 39 -10.32 17.45 17.66
C PRO A 39 -9.48 17.11 16.42
N ARG A 40 -8.28 16.57 16.65
CA ARG A 40 -7.37 16.14 15.58
C ARG A 40 -8.01 15.13 14.63
N THR A 41 -8.86 14.26 15.13
CA THR A 41 -9.59 13.27 14.36
C THR A 41 -10.89 12.94 15.09
N ASN A 42 -11.93 12.60 14.34
CA ASN A 42 -13.15 12.00 14.88
C ASN A 42 -13.14 10.46 14.77
N MET A 43 -12.02 9.85 14.35
CA MET A 43 -11.86 8.39 14.28
C MET A 43 -11.89 7.78 15.68
N LEU A 44 -12.72 6.75 15.83
CA LEU A 44 -12.76 5.86 16.96
C LEU A 44 -12.19 4.53 16.46
N LEU A 45 -11.09 4.12 17.07
CA LEU A 45 -10.44 2.87 16.74
C LEU A 45 -10.75 1.84 17.82
N GLU A 46 -11.06 0.62 17.40
CA GLU A 46 -11.19 -0.52 18.29
C GLU A 46 -10.05 -1.51 18.05
N LYS A 47 -9.49 -2.05 19.13
CA LYS A 47 -8.46 -3.08 19.05
C LYS A 47 -9.16 -4.41 18.79
N VAL A 48 -8.80 -5.07 17.69
CA VAL A 48 -9.27 -6.41 17.35
C VAL A 48 -8.12 -7.39 17.55
N GLU A 49 -8.34 -8.36 18.43
CA GLU A 49 -7.42 -9.47 18.71
C GLU A 49 -7.67 -10.63 17.74
N GLY A 50 -6.71 -11.56 17.63
CA GLY A 50 -6.88 -12.80 16.86
C GLY A 50 -6.97 -12.59 15.34
N VAL A 51 -6.38 -11.51 14.83
CA VAL A 51 -6.29 -11.26 13.38
C VAL A 51 -5.34 -12.27 12.78
N GLN A 52 -5.83 -13.08 11.84
CA GLN A 52 -5.04 -14.08 11.13
C GLN A 52 -4.31 -13.43 9.95
N ILE A 53 -2.99 -13.58 9.94
CA ILE A 53 -2.12 -13.11 8.86
C ILE A 53 -1.69 -14.31 8.04
N HIS A 54 -2.02 -14.27 6.75
CA HIS A 54 -1.71 -15.32 5.79
C HIS A 54 -0.62 -14.87 4.82
N ASP A 55 0.18 -15.83 4.35
CA ASP A 55 1.08 -15.61 3.23
C ASP A 55 0.27 -15.37 1.95
N VAL A 56 0.48 -14.21 1.33
CA VAL A 56 -0.24 -13.81 0.11
C VAL A 56 0.43 -14.35 -1.16
N ARG A 57 1.65 -14.89 -1.08
CA ARG A 57 2.39 -15.38 -2.26
C ARG A 57 1.65 -16.56 -2.89
N GLY A 58 1.47 -16.49 -4.22
CA GLY A 58 0.72 -17.49 -4.99
C GLY A 58 -0.80 -17.41 -4.84
N GLN A 59 -1.33 -16.39 -4.14
CA GLN A 59 -2.76 -16.10 -4.12
C GLN A 59 -3.16 -15.25 -5.33
N GLU A 60 -4.34 -15.54 -5.90
CA GLU A 60 -4.93 -14.73 -6.96
C GLU A 60 -5.57 -13.47 -6.38
N CYS A 61 -4.87 -12.34 -6.48
CA CYS A 61 -5.37 -11.02 -6.10
C CYS A 61 -5.74 -10.22 -7.35
N SER A 62 -6.93 -9.60 -7.35
CA SER A 62 -7.40 -8.75 -8.44
C SER A 62 -8.06 -7.49 -7.91
N PHE A 63 -8.14 -6.45 -8.76
CA PHE A 63 -8.88 -5.24 -8.39
C PHE A 63 -10.35 -5.50 -8.05
N SER A 64 -10.98 -6.47 -8.71
CA SER A 64 -12.39 -6.79 -8.47
C SER A 64 -12.66 -7.49 -7.15
N THR A 65 -11.70 -8.29 -6.67
CA THR A 65 -11.87 -9.15 -5.48
C THR A 65 -11.22 -8.53 -4.24
N THR A 66 -10.00 -8.03 -4.39
CA THR A 66 -9.17 -7.55 -3.28
C THR A 66 -8.84 -6.06 -3.38
N GLY A 67 -9.19 -5.39 -4.48
CA GLY A 67 -8.84 -3.98 -4.71
C GLY A 67 -7.36 -3.75 -5.03
N PHE A 68 -6.56 -4.81 -5.12
CA PHE A 68 -5.15 -4.79 -5.53
C PHE A 68 -4.82 -6.10 -6.26
N PHE A 69 -3.68 -6.12 -6.95
CA PHE A 69 -3.10 -7.34 -7.51
C PHE A 69 -1.66 -7.52 -7.03
N LEU A 70 -1.18 -8.76 -7.07
CA LEU A 70 0.24 -9.05 -6.86
C LEU A 70 0.94 -9.10 -8.20
N LEU A 71 2.04 -8.37 -8.30
CA LEU A 71 2.91 -8.38 -9.47
C LEU A 71 4.16 -9.16 -9.11
N ASP A 72 4.33 -10.32 -9.73
CA ASP A 72 5.58 -11.05 -9.65
C ASP A 72 6.61 -10.35 -10.54
N MET A 73 7.75 -10.00 -9.96
CA MET A 73 8.80 -9.24 -10.62
C MET A 73 10.15 -9.86 -10.32
N ASP A 74 10.77 -10.39 -11.37
CA ASP A 74 12.17 -10.79 -11.31
C ASP A 74 13.05 -9.54 -11.50
N THR A 75 13.39 -8.90 -10.38
CA THR A 75 14.26 -7.73 -10.40
C THR A 75 15.72 -8.18 -10.39
N LYS A 76 16.59 -7.45 -11.09
CA LYS A 76 18.05 -7.70 -11.06
C LYS A 76 18.72 -7.24 -9.75
N LEU A 77 17.95 -7.04 -8.69
CA LEU A 77 18.41 -6.52 -7.40
C LEU A 77 18.25 -7.57 -6.32
N ALA A 78 19.25 -7.68 -5.46
CA ALA A 78 19.16 -8.41 -4.20
C ALA A 78 18.37 -7.59 -3.17
N ALA A 79 17.93 -8.22 -2.08
CA ALA A 79 17.15 -7.55 -1.04
C ALA A 79 17.94 -6.38 -0.41
N GLU A 80 19.24 -6.53 -0.28
CA GLU A 80 20.14 -5.54 0.31
C GLU A 80 20.27 -4.28 -0.56
N ASP A 81 20.12 -4.43 -1.88
CA ASP A 81 20.22 -3.34 -2.86
C ASP A 81 19.09 -2.31 -2.72
N PHE A 82 17.97 -2.68 -2.09
CA PHE A 82 16.86 -1.77 -1.83
C PHE A 82 17.19 -0.69 -0.79
N ASN A 83 18.30 -0.86 -0.05
CA ASN A 83 18.85 0.19 0.80
C ASN A 83 19.66 1.23 0.01
N GLU A 84 20.07 0.91 -1.23
CA GLU A 84 20.83 1.80 -2.08
C GLU A 84 19.90 2.56 -3.03
N ARG A 85 19.60 3.81 -2.68
CA ARG A 85 18.70 4.68 -3.48
C ARG A 85 19.03 4.69 -4.97
N ASN A 86 20.31 4.75 -5.33
CA ASN A 86 20.73 4.81 -6.74
C ASN A 86 20.35 3.54 -7.51
N LYS A 87 20.39 2.36 -6.88
CA LYS A 87 19.95 1.10 -7.48
C LYS A 87 18.43 1.04 -7.61
N VAL A 88 17.72 1.49 -6.58
CA VAL A 88 16.25 1.58 -6.63
C VAL A 88 15.79 2.49 -7.76
N VAL A 89 16.34 3.71 -7.82
CA VAL A 89 15.96 4.71 -8.84
C VAL A 89 16.43 4.31 -10.23
N GLY A 90 17.67 3.84 -10.37
CA GLY A 90 18.26 3.55 -11.69
C GLY A 90 17.89 2.19 -12.28
N THR A 91 17.42 1.24 -11.46
CA THR A 91 17.14 -0.14 -11.92
C THR A 91 15.73 -0.60 -11.58
N PHE A 92 15.31 -0.50 -10.32
CA PHE A 92 14.02 -1.04 -9.90
C PHE A 92 12.83 -0.24 -10.43
N LEU A 93 12.86 1.10 -10.29
CA LEU A 93 11.73 1.95 -10.69
C LEU A 93 11.41 1.84 -12.19
N PRO A 94 12.39 1.86 -13.12
CA PRO A 94 12.11 1.61 -14.54
C PRO A 94 11.47 0.24 -14.79
N GLN A 95 12.00 -0.83 -14.18
CA GLN A 95 11.43 -2.18 -14.29
C GLN A 95 9.98 -2.24 -13.77
N LEU A 96 9.71 -1.55 -12.66
CA LEU A 96 8.37 -1.45 -12.09
C LEU A 96 7.42 -0.68 -13.01
N ALA A 97 7.87 0.44 -13.60
CA ALA A 97 7.07 1.22 -14.53
C ALA A 97 6.66 0.36 -15.75
N ASP A 98 7.61 -0.35 -16.35
CA ASP A 98 7.37 -1.23 -17.50
C ASP A 98 6.41 -2.37 -17.14
N ALA A 99 6.62 -3.02 -16.00
CA ALA A 99 5.78 -4.13 -15.56
C ALA A 99 4.33 -3.68 -15.26
N ILE A 100 4.14 -2.53 -14.61
CA ILE A 100 2.80 -1.94 -14.39
C ILE A 100 2.16 -1.57 -15.73
N LYS A 101 2.92 -0.92 -16.62
CA LYS A 101 2.42 -0.50 -17.94
C LYS A 101 1.91 -1.70 -18.73
N ALA A 102 2.69 -2.78 -18.78
CA ALA A 102 2.31 -4.02 -19.44
C ALA A 102 1.09 -4.69 -18.76
N LYS A 103 1.10 -4.81 -17.43
CA LYS A 103 0.03 -5.48 -16.67
C LYS A 103 -1.32 -4.79 -16.82
N LEU A 104 -1.34 -3.46 -16.85
CA LEU A 104 -2.55 -2.65 -16.91
C LEU A 104 -2.90 -2.18 -18.32
N ASN A 105 -2.08 -2.50 -19.31
CA ASN A 105 -2.15 -1.92 -20.66
C ASN A 105 -2.24 -0.38 -20.60
N ALA A 106 -1.46 0.23 -19.71
CA ALA A 106 -1.51 1.66 -19.47
C ALA A 106 -0.79 2.42 -20.58
N SER A 107 -1.31 3.57 -20.98
CA SER A 107 -0.61 4.46 -21.91
C SER A 107 0.62 5.10 -21.27
N ARG A 108 0.58 5.36 -19.95
CA ARG A 108 1.64 6.01 -19.18
C ARG A 108 1.62 5.56 -17.73
N VAL A 109 2.81 5.47 -17.12
CA VAL A 109 3.02 5.28 -15.68
C VAL A 109 3.87 6.45 -15.17
N LEU A 110 3.53 6.97 -14.00
CA LEU A 110 4.27 8.04 -13.31
C LEU A 110 4.65 7.56 -11.92
N LEU A 111 5.93 7.65 -11.58
CA LEU A 111 6.45 7.24 -10.28
C LEU A 111 6.78 8.47 -9.43
N PHE A 112 6.16 8.54 -8.26
CA PHE A 112 6.37 9.61 -7.29
C PHE A 112 7.26 9.10 -6.16
N THR A 113 8.41 9.73 -5.98
CA THR A 113 9.24 9.55 -4.78
C THR A 113 9.05 10.76 -3.86
N PHE A 114 9.29 10.59 -2.56
CA PHE A 114 9.09 11.65 -1.56
C PHE A 114 9.87 12.95 -1.84
N ASP A 115 10.89 12.88 -2.70
CA ASP A 115 11.82 13.99 -2.92
C ASP A 115 11.77 14.55 -4.35
N GLN A 116 11.28 13.77 -5.34
CA GLN A 116 11.18 14.19 -6.75
C GLN A 116 10.12 13.37 -7.51
N VAL A 117 9.47 14.02 -8.49
CA VAL A 117 8.77 13.32 -9.58
C VAL A 117 9.84 12.78 -10.52
N LEU A 118 9.98 11.45 -10.61
CA LEU A 118 10.78 10.84 -11.67
C LEU A 118 9.88 10.78 -12.91
N LEU A 119 10.01 11.80 -13.74
CA LEU A 119 9.33 11.88 -15.03
C LEU A 119 10.05 10.98 -16.03
N ASP A 120 9.40 9.90 -16.43
CA ASP A 120 9.67 9.34 -17.76
C ASP A 120 8.84 10.13 -18.78
N GLU A 121 9.53 10.92 -19.58
CA GLU A 121 9.35 10.89 -21.03
C GLU A 121 10.39 9.92 -21.60
N VAL A 122 10.14 8.61 -21.46
CA VAL A 122 10.79 7.64 -22.33
C VAL A 122 10.03 7.68 -23.65
N LYS A 123 10.66 8.32 -24.65
CA LYS A 123 10.24 8.29 -26.06
C LYS A 123 10.47 6.90 -26.65
#